data_AF-A0A8T6V0V8-F1
#
_entry.id   AF-A0A8T6V0V8-F1
#
_cell.length_a   1.000
_cell.length_b   1.000
_cell.length_c   1.000
_cell.angle_alpha   90.00
_cell.angle_beta   90.00
_cell.angle_gamma   90.00
#
_symmetry.space_group_name_H-M   'P 1'
#
loop_
_entity.id
_entity.type
_entity.pdbx_description
1 polymer ?
#
loop_
_entity_poly.entity_id
_entity_poly.type
_entity_poly.pdbx_seq_one_letter_code
_entity_poly.pdbx_strand_id
1 'polypeptide(L)'
;MWEKDFEKSSVGGWDSIYVDDADFAYFAGHGAKGLIHFSTNYDGDGSYEKEVHYSETKWGDGDLEWIALSSCQTLHPDVTDEWIAHACAGNHLHAILGFKTCFLDKDAQYLGTTFANYLLNGKGIKDAWKTATKEKFGSDVTYTLVGFKDSVSCIKMKKIQGTLIACLLTIAILTSMPLAPARGIPSQDQKYIKAIDGKLLEKPIPVENFVR
;
A
#
# COMPACT_ATOMS: atom_id res chain seq x y z
N MET A 1 17.33 1.65 11.50
CA MET A 1 16.01 2.25 11.35
C MET A 1 15.39 2.45 12.72
N TRP A 2 14.76 3.59 12.89
CA TRP A 2 13.96 4.01 14.04
C TRP A 2 12.51 4.21 13.60
N GLU A 3 11.59 4.36 14.56
CA GLU A 3 10.19 4.69 14.32
C GLU A 3 10.06 5.95 13.45
N LYS A 4 10.89 6.94 13.78
CA LYS A 4 11.06 8.21 13.07
C LYS A 4 11.32 8.08 11.57
N ASP A 5 11.98 7.01 11.13
CA ASP A 5 12.30 6.81 9.72
C ASP A 5 11.06 6.39 8.89
N PHE A 6 9.95 6.04 9.55
CA PHE A 6 8.64 5.69 8.95
C PHE A 6 7.55 6.72 9.27
N GLU A 7 7.80 7.69 10.15
CA GLU A 7 6.86 8.74 10.54
C GLU A 7 6.96 9.96 9.64
N LYS A 8 5.84 10.67 9.46
CA LYS A 8 5.82 11.89 8.67
C LYS A 8 6.41 13.09 9.36
N SER A 9 7.02 13.95 8.56
CA SER A 9 7.52 15.28 8.97
C SER A 9 6.56 16.12 9.83
N SER A 10 5.24 15.97 9.66
CA SER A 10 4.24 16.71 10.46
C SER A 10 4.10 16.24 11.92
N VAL A 11 4.76 15.15 12.32
CA VAL A 11 4.93 14.71 13.72
C VAL A 11 6.42 14.61 14.10
N GLY A 12 7.26 15.38 13.40
CA GLY A 12 8.71 15.39 13.61
C GLY A 12 9.47 14.24 12.95
N GLY A 13 8.78 13.32 12.27
CA GLY A 13 9.33 12.18 11.55
C GLY A 13 10.17 12.52 10.31
N TRP A 14 10.85 11.53 9.76
CA TRP A 14 11.83 11.65 8.66
C TRP A 14 11.53 10.72 7.46
N ASP A 15 10.30 10.20 7.32
CA ASP A 15 9.90 9.29 6.23
C ASP A 15 10.39 9.73 4.84
N SER A 16 10.17 10.99 4.47
CA SER A 16 10.54 11.62 3.19
C SER A 16 12.02 11.55 2.77
N ILE A 17 12.93 11.12 3.65
CA ILE A 17 14.37 10.91 3.33
C ILE A 17 14.86 9.49 3.73
N TYR A 18 13.94 8.59 4.10
CA TYR A 18 14.23 7.21 4.45
C TYR A 18 13.24 6.25 3.81
N VAL A 19 12.08 6.03 4.42
CA VAL A 19 11.10 5.04 3.97
C VAL A 19 10.36 5.49 2.70
N ASP A 20 10.11 6.79 2.57
CA ASP A 20 9.47 7.38 1.39
C ASP A 20 10.47 7.80 0.30
N ASP A 21 11.78 7.56 0.46
CA ASP A 21 12.84 7.79 -0.56
C ASP A 21 13.33 6.47 -1.21
N ALA A 22 12.50 5.42 -1.19
CA ALA A 22 12.84 4.09 -1.70
C ALA A 22 11.64 3.37 -2.33
N ASP A 23 11.80 2.75 -3.50
CA ASP A 23 10.71 2.03 -4.20
C ASP A 23 10.03 0.96 -3.32
N PHE A 24 10.81 0.33 -2.44
CA PHE A 24 10.37 -0.78 -1.60
C PHE A 24 10.98 -0.76 -0.19
N ALA A 25 10.11 -0.79 0.82
CA ALA A 25 10.48 -0.93 2.24
C ALA A 25 10.07 -2.29 2.83
N TYR A 26 10.92 -2.87 3.67
CA TYR A 26 10.63 -4.09 4.44
C TYR A 26 10.88 -3.86 5.92
N PHE A 27 9.84 -4.05 6.73
CA PHE A 27 9.91 -4.05 8.19
C PHE A 27 9.71 -5.47 8.73
N ALA A 28 10.48 -5.85 9.76
CA ALA A 28 10.26 -7.07 10.52
C ALA A 28 10.46 -6.81 12.01
N GLY A 29 9.45 -7.16 12.80
CA GLY A 29 9.38 -6.88 14.23
C GLY A 29 7.97 -7.14 14.76
N HIS A 30 7.73 -6.83 16.02
CA HIS A 30 6.37 -6.91 16.57
C HIS A 30 5.47 -5.83 15.97
N GLY A 31 4.17 -6.07 16.04
CA GLY A 31 3.14 -5.10 15.69
C GLY A 31 1.82 -5.50 16.34
N ALA A 32 0.86 -4.59 16.26
CA ALA A 32 -0.50 -4.80 16.70
C ALA A 32 -1.47 -4.26 15.65
N LYS A 33 -2.76 -4.22 15.99
CA LYS A 33 -3.76 -3.57 15.14
C LYS A 33 -3.41 -2.10 14.94
N GLY A 34 -2.93 -1.75 13.75
CA GLY A 34 -2.73 -0.37 13.32
C GLY A 34 -1.34 0.21 13.59
N LEU A 35 -0.37 -0.60 14.06
CA LEU A 35 0.96 -0.12 14.41
C LEU A 35 2.06 -1.19 14.31
N ILE A 36 3.30 -0.73 14.21
CA ILE A 36 4.52 -1.55 14.34
C ILE A 36 5.38 -1.03 15.51
N HIS A 37 6.05 -1.94 16.23
CA HIS A 37 6.82 -1.60 17.45
C HIS A 37 8.34 -1.56 17.19
N PHE A 38 9.01 -0.62 17.85
CA PHE A 38 10.46 -0.46 17.91
C PHE A 38 10.99 -0.74 19.32
N SER A 39 12.28 -1.06 19.44
CA SER A 39 12.91 -1.43 20.72
C SER A 39 13.45 -0.24 21.51
N THR A 40 13.66 0.89 20.85
CA THR A 40 14.23 2.13 21.37
C THR A 40 13.30 3.29 21.05
N ASN A 41 13.25 4.31 21.93
CA ASN A 41 12.50 5.54 21.65
C ASN A 41 13.43 6.55 20.96
N TYR A 42 13.10 6.90 19.71
CA TYR A 42 13.63 8.01 18.91
C TYR A 42 12.49 8.86 18.30
N ASP A 43 11.26 8.70 18.82
CA ASP A 43 10.10 9.53 18.50
C ASP A 43 10.48 11.03 18.56
N GLY A 44 9.97 11.79 17.60
CA GLY A 44 10.16 13.23 17.50
C GLY A 44 9.11 14.00 18.28
N ASP A 45 8.09 14.45 17.55
CA ASP A 45 6.93 15.17 18.09
C ASP A 45 5.66 14.28 17.99
N GLY A 46 5.84 12.96 17.90
CA GLY A 46 4.79 11.96 17.83
C GLY A 46 4.08 11.75 19.16
N SER A 47 3.06 10.91 19.12
CA SER A 47 2.19 10.58 20.25
C SER A 47 2.31 9.13 20.70
N TYR A 48 3.17 8.33 20.06
CA TYR A 48 3.21 6.88 20.18
C TYR A 48 4.67 6.42 20.39
N GLU A 49 5.17 6.58 21.62
CA GLU A 49 6.55 6.22 21.97
C GLU A 49 6.93 4.79 21.51
N LYS A 50 7.99 4.67 20.68
CA LYS A 50 8.49 3.39 20.13
C LYS A 50 7.51 2.68 19.20
N GLU A 51 6.54 3.39 18.63
CA GLU A 51 5.49 2.80 17.80
C GLU A 51 5.23 3.69 16.59
N VAL A 52 5.16 3.09 15.39
CA VAL A 52 4.67 3.83 14.22
C VAL A 52 3.20 3.47 14.08
N HIS A 53 2.33 4.35 14.57
CA HIS A 53 0.89 4.20 14.43
C HIS A 53 0.41 4.74 13.08
N TYR A 54 -0.62 4.13 12.48
CA TYR A 54 -1.11 4.53 11.15
C TYR A 54 -1.35 6.04 11.03
N SER A 55 -1.80 6.69 12.12
CA SER A 55 -2.13 8.12 12.12
C SER A 55 -0.93 9.03 11.88
N GLU A 56 0.28 8.55 12.07
CA GLU A 56 1.56 9.26 11.95
C GLU A 56 2.26 9.00 10.62
N THR A 57 1.79 8.03 9.86
CA THR A 57 2.31 7.74 8.52
C THR A 57 1.72 8.67 7.45
N LYS A 58 2.41 8.77 6.31
CA LYS A 58 1.93 9.41 5.08
C LYS A 58 2.42 8.70 3.80
N TRP A 59 2.75 7.41 3.92
CA TRP A 59 3.61 6.65 3.01
C TRP A 59 3.34 6.79 1.50
N GLY A 60 4.44 6.77 0.73
CA GLY A 60 4.45 6.97 -0.71
C GLY A 60 3.99 8.36 -1.15
N ASP A 61 4.24 9.40 -0.34
CA ASP A 61 4.14 10.81 -0.76
C ASP A 61 5.48 11.39 -1.26
N GLY A 62 6.56 10.64 -1.04
CA GLY A 62 7.76 10.59 -1.88
C GLY A 62 7.64 9.52 -2.98
N ASP A 63 8.62 8.62 -3.05
CA ASP A 63 8.85 7.61 -4.10
C ASP A 63 8.44 6.18 -3.70
N LEU A 64 7.97 5.96 -2.46
CA LEU A 64 7.62 4.62 -1.97
C LEU A 64 6.40 4.01 -2.67
N GLU A 65 6.65 3.00 -3.48
CA GLU A 65 5.61 2.20 -4.15
C GLU A 65 5.12 1.01 -3.29
N TRP A 66 5.97 0.38 -2.48
CA TRP A 66 5.62 -0.88 -1.79
C TRP A 66 6.21 -0.99 -0.40
N ILE A 67 5.39 -1.29 0.61
CA ILE A 67 5.89 -1.61 1.96
C ILE A 67 5.40 -2.98 2.44
N ALA A 68 6.30 -3.76 3.04
CA ALA A 68 6.00 -5.07 3.62
C ALA A 68 6.27 -5.09 5.13
N LEU A 69 5.19 -5.29 5.90
CA LEU A 69 5.19 -5.33 7.35
C LEU A 69 5.13 -6.79 7.84
N SER A 70 6.30 -7.38 8.11
CA SER A 70 6.45 -8.68 8.76
C SER A 70 6.18 -8.60 10.26
N SER A 71 4.94 -8.25 10.61
CA SER A 71 4.49 -7.97 11.97
C SER A 71 3.04 -8.42 12.20
N CYS A 72 2.72 -8.81 13.44
CA CYS A 72 1.39 -9.29 13.81
C CYS A 72 0.32 -8.22 13.59
N GLN A 73 -0.83 -8.65 13.02
CA GLN A 73 -2.09 -7.90 12.99
C GLN A 73 -2.07 -6.47 12.40
N THR A 74 -0.97 -6.04 11.77
CA THR A 74 -0.84 -4.70 11.19
C THR A 74 -1.99 -4.39 10.24
N LEU A 75 -2.37 -5.36 9.40
CA LEU A 75 -3.48 -5.27 8.46
C LEU A 75 -4.70 -6.09 8.91
N HIS A 76 -5.00 -6.10 10.21
CA HIS A 76 -6.25 -6.65 10.73
C HIS A 76 -7.46 -5.90 10.13
N PRO A 77 -8.61 -6.55 9.87
CA PRO A 77 -9.79 -5.90 9.28
C PRO A 77 -10.20 -4.60 9.98
N ASP A 78 -10.25 -4.61 11.33
CA ASP A 78 -10.61 -3.45 12.18
C ASP A 78 -9.71 -2.20 12.05
N VAL A 79 -8.58 -2.26 11.34
CA VAL A 79 -7.64 -1.14 11.14
C VAL A 79 -7.26 -0.94 9.67
N THR A 80 -7.89 -1.68 8.76
CA THR A 80 -7.55 -1.64 7.33
C THR A 80 -7.96 -0.32 6.68
N ASP A 81 -9.12 0.22 7.06
CA ASP A 81 -9.63 1.49 6.51
C ASP A 81 -8.79 2.68 7.03
N GLU A 82 -8.26 2.57 8.23
CA GLU A 82 -7.37 3.53 8.89
C GLU A 82 -6.01 3.61 8.18
N TRP A 83 -5.40 2.45 7.85
CA TRP A 83 -4.22 2.42 6.97
C TRP A 83 -4.50 3.05 5.62
N ILE A 84 -5.67 2.82 5.02
CA ILE A 84 -6.05 3.46 3.74
C ILE A 84 -6.20 4.99 3.91
N ALA A 85 -6.80 5.44 5.00
CA ALA A 85 -7.08 6.85 5.25
C ALA A 85 -5.81 7.68 5.54
N HIS A 86 -4.77 7.08 6.11
CA HIS A 86 -3.55 7.78 6.53
C HIS A 86 -2.34 7.47 5.65
N ALA A 87 -2.05 6.20 5.37
CA ALA A 87 -0.85 5.81 4.62
C ALA A 87 -1.01 5.89 3.10
N CYS A 88 -2.21 6.06 2.52
CA CYS A 88 -2.36 6.32 1.07
C CYS A 88 -2.29 7.81 0.71
N ALA A 89 -1.79 8.68 1.58
CA ALA A 89 -1.89 10.12 1.37
C ALA A 89 -1.02 10.66 0.20
N GLY A 90 -0.15 9.83 -0.39
CA GLY A 90 0.91 10.25 -1.32
C GLY A 90 0.77 9.94 -2.82
N ASN A 91 -0.20 9.11 -3.21
CA ASN A 91 -0.46 8.67 -4.60
C ASN A 91 0.50 7.65 -5.24
N HIS A 92 1.74 7.46 -4.78
CA HIS A 92 2.66 6.48 -5.40
C HIS A 92 2.54 5.07 -4.79
N LEU A 93 2.23 4.97 -3.49
CA LEU A 93 2.07 3.70 -2.80
C LEU A 93 1.05 2.77 -3.51
N HIS A 94 1.51 1.63 -4.00
CA HIS A 94 0.71 0.60 -4.66
C HIS A 94 0.07 -0.37 -3.66
N ALA A 95 0.78 -0.78 -2.61
CA ALA A 95 0.21 -1.58 -1.53
C ALA A 95 1.04 -1.61 -0.24
N ILE A 96 0.34 -1.77 0.90
CA ILE A 96 0.90 -2.32 2.13
C ILE A 96 0.69 -3.84 2.11
N LEU A 97 1.75 -4.61 2.32
CA LEU A 97 1.74 -6.06 2.52
C LEU A 97 1.88 -6.34 4.02
N GLY A 98 1.12 -7.29 4.58
CA GLY A 98 1.14 -7.54 6.02
C GLY A 98 0.26 -8.70 6.45
N PHE A 99 -0.18 -8.69 7.71
CA PHE A 99 -0.93 -9.81 8.31
C PHE A 99 -2.22 -9.38 9.00
N LYS A 100 -3.24 -10.24 8.89
CA LYS A 100 -4.51 -10.12 9.63
C LYS A 100 -4.43 -10.76 11.02
N THR A 101 -3.64 -11.81 11.15
CA THR A 101 -3.46 -12.59 12.39
C THR A 101 -2.12 -12.24 13.04
N CYS A 102 -1.86 -12.81 14.21
CA CYS A 102 -0.50 -12.89 14.75
C CYS A 102 0.14 -14.24 14.40
N PHE A 103 1.44 -14.35 14.66
CA PHE A 103 2.29 -15.53 14.46
C PHE A 103 3.40 -15.48 15.53
N LEU A 104 4.12 -16.58 15.76
CA LEU A 104 5.28 -16.57 16.67
C LEU A 104 6.53 -16.16 15.91
N ASP A 105 7.46 -15.45 16.56
CA ASP A 105 8.69 -14.94 15.91
C ASP A 105 9.52 -16.05 15.25
N LYS A 106 9.53 -17.25 15.88
CA LYS A 106 10.18 -18.45 15.34
C LYS A 106 9.63 -18.91 13.98
N ASP A 107 8.37 -18.61 13.67
CA ASP A 107 7.71 -19.01 12.44
C ASP A 107 7.92 -17.95 11.33
N ALA A 108 8.15 -16.70 11.71
CA ALA A 108 8.59 -15.63 10.80
C ALA A 108 10.10 -15.70 10.46
N GLN A 109 10.85 -16.63 11.05
CA GLN A 109 12.28 -16.77 10.82
C GLN A 109 12.56 -17.00 9.31
N TYR A 110 13.47 -16.19 8.77
CA TYR A 110 13.81 -16.17 7.33
C TYR A 110 12.67 -15.78 6.37
N LEU A 111 11.53 -15.23 6.84
CA LEU A 111 10.48 -14.75 5.93
C LEU A 111 11.03 -13.72 4.93
N GLY A 112 11.77 -12.72 5.43
CA GLY A 112 12.42 -11.70 4.59
C GLY A 112 13.39 -12.31 3.57
N THR A 113 14.20 -13.30 3.98
CA THR A 113 15.14 -14.00 3.08
C THR A 113 14.41 -14.80 2.01
N THR A 114 13.38 -15.57 2.37
CA THR A 114 12.54 -16.31 1.40
C THR A 114 11.82 -15.33 0.46
N PHE A 115 11.29 -14.22 0.97
CA PHE A 115 10.63 -13.19 0.16
C PHE A 115 11.59 -12.55 -0.85
N ALA A 116 12.77 -12.11 -0.39
CA ALA A 116 13.83 -11.56 -1.24
C ALA A 116 14.29 -12.58 -2.30
N ASN A 117 14.43 -13.86 -1.95
CA ASN A 117 14.74 -14.92 -2.91
C ASN A 117 13.68 -15.03 -4.02
N TYR A 118 12.38 -14.93 -3.70
CA TYR A 118 11.34 -14.93 -4.74
C TYR A 118 11.40 -13.69 -5.63
N LEU A 119 11.68 -12.50 -5.07
CA LEU A 119 11.88 -11.27 -5.86
C LEU A 119 13.07 -11.41 -6.83
N LEU A 120 14.23 -11.87 -6.33
CA LEU A 120 15.45 -12.06 -7.11
C LEU A 120 15.31 -13.14 -8.21
N ASN A 121 14.37 -14.07 -8.05
CA ASN A 121 13.99 -15.05 -9.09
C ASN A 121 12.86 -14.56 -10.01
N GLY A 122 12.64 -13.24 -10.11
CA GLY A 122 11.74 -12.60 -11.07
C GLY A 122 10.25 -12.65 -10.72
N LYS A 123 9.89 -13.00 -9.47
CA LYS A 123 8.49 -13.04 -9.03
C LYS A 123 8.05 -11.65 -8.56
N GLY A 124 6.98 -11.11 -9.14
CA GLY A 124 6.47 -9.78 -8.76
C GLY A 124 6.06 -9.68 -7.28
N ILE A 125 6.18 -8.49 -6.69
CA ILE A 125 6.12 -8.23 -5.24
C ILE A 125 4.94 -8.91 -4.52
N LYS A 126 3.70 -8.70 -4.97
CA LYS A 126 2.49 -9.32 -4.39
C LYS A 126 2.55 -10.85 -4.37
N ASP A 127 3.12 -11.43 -5.42
CA ASP A 127 3.20 -12.86 -5.64
C ASP A 127 4.40 -13.49 -4.93
N ALA A 128 5.50 -12.77 -4.77
CA ALA A 128 6.63 -13.14 -3.93
C ALA A 128 6.23 -13.15 -2.45
N TRP A 129 5.51 -12.13 -1.97
CA TRP A 129 4.98 -12.07 -0.59
C TRP A 129 4.04 -13.25 -0.30
N LYS A 130 3.04 -13.45 -1.17
CA LYS A 130 2.07 -14.54 -1.10
C LYS A 130 2.71 -15.93 -1.10
N THR A 131 3.80 -16.15 -1.84
CA THR A 131 4.49 -17.44 -1.83
C THR A 131 5.37 -17.60 -0.59
N ALA A 132 6.14 -16.57 -0.20
CA ALA A 132 6.98 -16.61 0.98
C ALA A 132 6.19 -16.86 2.28
N THR A 133 5.06 -16.15 2.45
CA THR A 133 4.18 -16.34 3.61
C THR A 133 3.56 -17.73 3.65
N LYS A 134 3.10 -18.27 2.51
CA LYS A 134 2.56 -19.64 2.43
C LYS A 134 3.61 -20.74 2.63
N GLU A 135 4.88 -20.45 2.38
CA GLU A 135 5.99 -21.37 2.65
C GLU A 135 6.36 -21.39 4.14
N LYS A 136 6.31 -20.24 4.81
CA LYS A 136 6.72 -20.10 6.22
C LYS A 136 5.65 -20.45 7.24
N PHE A 137 4.39 -20.14 6.96
CA PHE A 137 3.33 -20.25 7.97
C PHE A 137 2.26 -21.30 7.63
N GLY A 138 1.64 -21.83 8.69
CA GLY A 138 0.47 -22.69 8.59
C GLY A 138 -0.81 -21.94 8.18
N SER A 139 -1.90 -22.68 8.07
CA SER A 139 -3.22 -22.15 7.71
C SER A 139 -3.86 -21.23 8.77
N ASP A 140 -3.27 -21.20 9.97
CA ASP A 140 -3.62 -20.31 11.08
C ASP A 140 -3.12 -18.87 10.89
N VAL A 141 -2.10 -18.66 10.04
CA VAL A 141 -1.57 -17.32 9.75
C VAL A 141 -2.12 -16.79 8.44
N THR A 142 -2.85 -15.69 8.50
CA THR A 142 -3.45 -15.05 7.32
C THR A 142 -2.67 -13.78 6.94
N TYR A 143 -1.85 -13.86 5.90
CA TYR A 143 -1.30 -12.68 5.23
C TYR A 143 -2.41 -11.92 4.47
N THR A 144 -2.18 -10.64 4.21
CA THR A 144 -3.03 -9.84 3.32
C THR A 144 -2.25 -8.73 2.63
N LEU A 145 -2.93 -8.02 1.74
CA LEU A 145 -2.42 -6.85 1.06
C LEU A 145 -3.53 -5.81 0.95
N VAL A 146 -3.21 -4.58 1.32
CA VAL A 146 -4.08 -3.40 1.16
C VAL A 146 -3.53 -2.65 -0.03
N GLY A 147 -4.15 -2.85 -1.19
CA GLY A 147 -3.74 -2.25 -2.45
C GLY A 147 -4.50 -0.95 -2.71
N PHE A 148 -3.78 0.07 -3.14
CA PHE A 148 -4.34 1.37 -3.47
C PHE A 148 -4.54 1.46 -4.97
N LYS A 149 -5.76 1.80 -5.39
CA LYS A 149 -6.09 1.87 -6.80
C LYS A 149 -5.76 3.25 -7.34
N ASP A 150 -4.88 3.29 -8.35
CA ASP A 150 -4.59 4.41 -9.24
C ASP A 150 -4.59 5.77 -8.50
N SER A 151 -3.50 6.09 -7.81
CA SER A 151 -2.84 7.41 -7.58
C SER A 151 -3.67 8.72 -7.52
N VAL A 152 -4.97 8.62 -7.29
CA VAL A 152 -5.97 9.66 -7.56
C VAL A 152 -7.20 9.42 -6.68
N SER A 153 -7.46 8.17 -6.28
CA SER A 153 -8.60 7.81 -5.43
C SER A 153 -8.43 8.18 -3.95
N CYS A 154 -7.19 8.32 -3.47
CA CYS A 154 -6.89 8.60 -2.05
C CYS A 154 -7.15 10.07 -1.62
N ILE A 155 -7.65 10.93 -2.53
CA ILE A 155 -7.97 12.34 -2.25
C ILE A 155 -9.34 12.56 -1.59
N LYS A 156 -10.28 11.59 -1.62
CA LYS A 156 -11.63 11.77 -1.01
C LYS A 156 -12.23 10.53 -0.32
N MET A 157 -11.86 10.31 0.94
CA MET A 157 -12.72 9.66 1.93
C MET A 157 -12.91 10.47 3.22
N LYS A 158 -13.22 11.77 3.08
CA LYS A 158 -13.85 12.53 4.16
C LYS A 158 -15.34 12.15 4.23
N LYS A 159 -15.71 11.37 5.25
CA LYS A 159 -17.07 10.89 5.53
C LYS A 159 -17.98 12.04 5.98
N ILE A 160 -18.42 12.89 5.05
CA ILE A 160 -19.42 13.92 5.33
C ILE A 160 -20.77 13.22 5.51
N GLN A 161 -21.26 13.19 6.75
CA GLN A 161 -22.63 12.78 7.04
C GLN A 161 -23.61 13.79 6.42
N GLY A 162 -24.54 13.29 5.61
CA GLY A 162 -25.73 14.04 5.19
C GLY A 162 -25.64 14.68 3.81
N THR A 163 -26.72 14.45 3.04
CA THR A 163 -27.10 15.16 1.81
C THR A 163 -26.31 14.81 0.54
N LEU A 164 -26.93 13.98 -0.30
CA LEU A 164 -26.57 13.86 -1.72
C LEU A 164 -26.78 15.22 -2.42
N ILE A 165 -25.72 15.78 -3.00
CA ILE A 165 -25.83 16.59 -4.21
C ILE A 165 -24.84 16.01 -5.22
N ALA A 166 -25.37 15.39 -6.26
CA ALA A 166 -24.58 14.83 -7.34
C ALA A 166 -23.99 15.97 -8.18
N CYS A 167 -22.66 16.06 -8.24
CA CYS A 167 -21.97 16.94 -9.18
C CYS A 167 -21.54 16.11 -10.41
N LEU A 168 -22.50 15.86 -11.30
CA LEU A 168 -22.28 15.32 -12.64
C LEU A 168 -22.47 16.45 -13.65
N LEU A 169 -21.47 16.60 -14.54
CA LEU A 169 -21.48 17.44 -15.75
C LEU A 169 -21.79 18.94 -15.59
N THR A 170 -20.80 19.77 -15.90
CA THR A 170 -21.02 20.79 -16.94
C THR A 170 -19.78 20.92 -17.82
N ILE A 171 -19.74 20.15 -18.90
CA ILE A 171 -19.04 20.56 -20.11
C ILE A 171 -20.06 21.35 -20.94
N ALA A 172 -19.76 22.61 -21.24
CA ALA A 172 -20.48 23.42 -22.21
C ALA A 172 -19.47 24.10 -23.15
N ILE A 173 -19.83 24.24 -24.42
CA ILE A 173 -18.92 24.52 -25.55
C ILE A 173 -19.30 25.85 -26.22
N LEU A 174 -18.35 26.41 -27.00
CA LEU A 174 -18.48 27.46 -28.03
C LEU A 174 -18.40 28.91 -27.51
N THR A 175 -17.61 29.84 -28.09
CA THR A 175 -16.73 29.81 -29.29
C THR A 175 -15.34 30.39 -28.93
N SER A 176 -14.28 30.44 -29.78
CA SER A 176 -14.12 30.18 -31.23
C SER A 176 -12.69 29.72 -31.59
N MET A 177 -12.53 29.33 -32.87
CA MET A 177 -11.37 29.32 -33.79
C MET A 177 -9.92 29.64 -33.33
N PRO A 178 -8.87 29.10 -34.03
CA PRO A 178 -8.84 27.82 -34.78
C PRO A 178 -7.53 26.98 -34.69
N LEU A 179 -7.70 25.66 -34.82
CA LEU A 179 -6.85 24.67 -35.55
C LEU A 179 -5.33 24.52 -35.24
N ALA A 180 -5.00 23.39 -34.60
CA ALA A 180 -3.87 22.51 -34.97
C ALA A 180 -4.26 21.02 -34.76
N PRO A 181 -3.75 20.03 -35.53
CA PRO A 181 -4.46 18.75 -35.70
C PRO A 181 -3.95 17.54 -34.88
N ALA A 182 -4.93 16.83 -34.31
CA ALA A 182 -5.10 15.36 -34.26
C ALA A 182 -3.94 14.40 -33.88
N ARG A 183 -4.13 13.71 -32.74
CA ARG A 183 -4.15 12.24 -32.53
C ARG A 183 -4.37 12.02 -31.02
N GLY A 184 -5.26 11.17 -30.52
CA GLY A 184 -6.17 10.20 -31.14
C GLY A 184 -6.54 9.16 -30.08
N ILE A 185 -7.57 9.41 -29.27
CA ILE A 185 -7.96 8.56 -28.13
C ILE A 185 -9.22 7.75 -28.48
N PRO A 186 -9.14 6.41 -28.57
CA PRO A 186 -10.27 5.52 -28.33
C PRO A 186 -10.31 5.17 -26.82
N SER A 187 -11.26 5.70 -26.06
CA SER A 187 -12.63 5.19 -25.88
C SER A 187 -12.69 3.82 -25.18
N GLN A 188 -13.02 3.89 -23.87
CA GLN A 188 -13.69 2.89 -23.03
C GLN A 188 -13.57 1.39 -23.36
N ASP A 189 -13.05 0.64 -22.38
CA ASP A 189 -13.59 -0.70 -22.07
C ASP A 189 -13.44 -0.98 -20.55
N GLN A 190 -14.35 -0.46 -19.72
CA GLN A 190 -14.40 -0.79 -18.30
C GLN A 190 -15.00 -2.20 -18.09
N LYS A 191 -14.16 -3.17 -17.76
CA LYS A 191 -14.60 -4.49 -17.27
C LYS A 191 -14.25 -4.65 -15.80
N TYR A 192 -15.27 -4.52 -14.96
CA TYR A 192 -15.19 -4.72 -13.52
C TYR A 192 -14.89 -6.19 -13.21
N ILE A 193 -13.84 -6.45 -12.42
CA ILE A 193 -13.63 -7.74 -11.75
C ILE A 193 -13.49 -7.48 -10.26
N LYS A 194 -14.55 -7.79 -9.50
CA LYS A 194 -14.53 -7.78 -8.03
C LYS A 194 -14.19 -9.20 -7.56
N ALA A 195 -12.92 -9.45 -7.26
CA ALA A 195 -12.50 -10.72 -6.70
C ALA A 195 -12.88 -10.80 -5.22
N ILE A 196 -14.01 -11.44 -4.93
CA ILE A 196 -14.32 -11.98 -3.60
C ILE A 196 -14.04 -13.48 -3.64
N ASP A 197 -13.43 -14.01 -2.59
CA ASP A 197 -13.24 -15.45 -2.36
C ASP A 197 -12.25 -16.22 -3.28
N GLY A 198 -11.11 -15.60 -3.58
CA GLY A 198 -9.85 -16.33 -3.81
C GLY A 198 -9.70 -17.15 -5.10
N LYS A 199 -10.71 -17.19 -5.99
CA LYS A 199 -10.60 -17.83 -7.31
C LYS A 199 -10.27 -16.80 -8.39
N LEU A 200 -9.08 -16.93 -9.00
CA LEU A 200 -8.76 -16.30 -10.27
C LEU A 200 -9.51 -17.04 -11.38
N LEU A 201 -10.25 -16.32 -12.23
CA LEU A 201 -10.73 -16.86 -13.50
C LEU A 201 -9.63 -16.66 -14.54
N GLU A 202 -9.04 -17.76 -14.99
CA GLU A 202 -7.93 -17.77 -15.95
C GLU A 202 -8.37 -17.27 -17.33
N LYS A 203 -7.60 -16.34 -17.89
CA LYS A 203 -7.18 -16.37 -19.31
C LYS A 203 -5.74 -15.86 -19.40
N PRO A 204 -4.89 -16.45 -20.25
CA PRO A 204 -3.52 -15.98 -20.43
C PRO A 204 -3.51 -14.64 -21.18
N ILE A 205 -2.66 -13.71 -20.74
CA ILE A 205 -2.33 -12.49 -21.47
C ILE A 205 -1.04 -12.77 -22.26
N PRO A 206 -0.97 -12.52 -23.58
CA PRO A 206 0.26 -12.68 -24.36
C PRO A 206 1.38 -11.76 -23.84
N VAL A 207 2.60 -12.30 -23.81
CA VAL A 207 3.79 -11.57 -23.33
C VAL A 207 4.42 -10.80 -24.50
N GLU A 208 4.07 -9.53 -24.66
CA GLU A 208 4.70 -8.66 -25.65
C GLU A 208 5.09 -7.30 -25.05
N ASN A 209 6.39 -6.99 -25.15
CA ASN A 209 7.04 -5.68 -24.94
C ASN A 209 7.32 -5.21 -23.50
N PHE A 210 8.16 -5.98 -22.78
CA PHE A 210 9.17 -5.37 -21.89
C PHE A 210 10.35 -4.85 -22.73
N VAL A 211 10.45 -3.53 -22.95
CA VAL A 211 11.69 -2.90 -23.46
C VAL A 211 11.85 -1.48 -22.89
N ARG A 212 12.92 -1.31 -22.10
CA ARG A 212 13.45 -0.07 -21.49
C ARG A 212 12.63 0.54 -20.36
#